data_AF-A0A661CRD3-F1
#
_entry.id   AF-A0A661CRD3-F1
#
_cell.length_a   1.000
_cell.length_b   1.000
_cell.length_c   1.000
_cell.angle_alpha   90.00
_cell.angle_beta   90.00
_cell.angle_gamma   90.00
#
_symmetry.space_group_name_H-M   'P 1'
#
loop_
_entity.id
_entity.type
_entity.pdbx_description
1 polymer ?
#
loop_
_entity_poly.entity_id
_entity_poly.type
_entity_poly.pdbx_seq_one_letter_code
_entity_poly.pdbx_strand_id
1 'polypeptide(L)'
;MTSTYRIEDEPQSSQFSHLVVNPFWPLLGLMFGGAWLAWPWFVVNGFAVGSPTRWRELGWVIGGFIGSTVLAVTIFVLYNNNVIHSDSSIQYAILVLLVWKITVSYTVFTLQARTFELYEYYGGIVRNGIWVLLLATFLGRKAVLTLLPFKLWILVMS
;
A
#
# COMPACT_ATOMS: atom_id res chain seq x y z
N MET A 1 -10.66 23.56 32.81
CA MET A 1 -10.58 22.36 31.96
C MET A 1 -9.10 22.05 31.78
N THR A 2 -8.57 21.07 32.49
CA THR A 2 -7.19 20.61 32.28
C THR A 2 -7.17 19.83 30.97
N SER A 3 -6.71 20.47 29.90
CA SER A 3 -6.38 19.80 28.65
C SER A 3 -5.34 18.73 28.98
N THR A 4 -5.74 17.46 28.98
CA THR A 4 -4.80 16.36 29.11
C THR A 4 -3.89 16.43 27.89
N TYR A 5 -2.59 16.66 28.12
CA TYR A 5 -1.61 16.68 27.05
C TYR A 5 -1.64 15.32 26.33
N ARG A 6 -1.76 15.37 25.00
CA ARG A 6 -1.84 14.20 24.14
C ARG A 6 -0.86 14.38 23.00
N ILE A 7 -0.05 13.36 22.73
CA ILE A 7 0.90 13.41 21.61
C ILE A 7 0.08 13.32 20.31
N GLU A 8 0.44 14.12 19.30
CA GLU A 8 -0.33 14.20 18.04
C GLU A 8 -0.43 12.86 17.31
N ASP A 9 0.63 12.04 17.40
CA ASP A 9 0.72 10.72 16.77
C ASP A 9 0.22 9.57 17.68
N GLU A 10 -0.33 9.88 18.85
CA GLU A 10 -0.76 8.86 19.80
C GLU A 10 -1.96 8.05 19.27
N PRO A 11 -1.85 6.71 19.20
CA PRO A 11 -2.91 5.86 18.68
C PRO A 11 -4.22 6.04 19.47
N GLN A 12 -5.35 6.00 18.77
CA GLN A 12 -6.67 6.01 19.40
C GLN A 12 -7.12 4.58 19.72
N SER A 13 -8.02 4.42 20.70
CA SER A 13 -8.64 3.12 20.93
C SER A 13 -9.39 2.67 19.67
N SER A 14 -9.03 1.48 19.18
CA SER A 14 -9.64 0.86 18.01
C SER A 14 -10.15 -0.53 18.39
N GLN A 15 -11.36 -0.88 17.92
CA GLN A 15 -11.93 -2.23 18.08
C GLN A 15 -11.14 -3.29 17.29
N PHE A 16 -10.38 -2.85 16.29
CA PHE A 16 -9.56 -3.70 15.43
C PHE A 16 -8.10 -3.82 15.89
N SER A 17 -7.79 -3.43 17.13
CA SER A 17 -6.44 -3.49 17.71
C SER A 17 -5.82 -4.89 17.64
N HIS A 18 -6.64 -5.94 17.66
CA HIS A 18 -6.21 -7.33 17.51
C HIS A 18 -5.69 -7.71 16.11
N LEU A 19 -5.87 -6.84 15.11
CA LEU A 19 -5.39 -7.03 13.73
C LEU A 19 -4.14 -6.21 13.42
N VAL A 20 -3.61 -5.47 14.40
CA VAL A 20 -2.43 -4.63 14.22
C VAL A 20 -1.24 -5.48 13.80
N VAL A 21 -0.58 -5.05 12.73
CA VAL A 21 0.68 -5.61 12.27
C VAL A 21 1.71 -4.50 12.14
N ASN A 22 2.99 -4.87 12.20
CA ASN A 22 4.05 -3.93 11.86
C ASN A 22 3.87 -3.45 10.40
N PRO A 23 3.86 -2.13 10.11
CA PRO A 23 3.65 -1.57 8.78
C PRO A 23 4.73 -1.98 7.76
N PHE A 24 5.85 -2.55 8.23
CA PHE A 24 6.83 -3.24 7.41
C PHE A 24 6.22 -4.43 6.63
N TRP A 25 5.25 -5.15 7.20
CA TRP A 25 4.61 -6.28 6.51
C TRP A 25 3.82 -5.87 5.26
N PRO A 26 2.92 -4.87 5.32
CA PRO A 26 2.33 -4.28 4.12
C PRO A 26 3.36 -3.77 3.10
N LEU A 27 4.47 -3.19 3.54
CA LEU A 27 5.54 -2.74 2.65
C LEU A 27 6.20 -3.91 1.90
N LEU A 28 6.51 -5.01 2.59
CA LEU A 28 6.96 -6.24 1.94
C LEU A 28 5.88 -6.82 1.03
N GLY A 29 4.61 -6.69 1.43
CA GLY A 29 3.45 -7.03 0.61
C GLY A 29 3.49 -6.33 -0.75
N LEU A 30 3.96 -5.08 -0.81
CA LEU A 30 4.10 -4.36 -2.08
C LEU A 30 5.18 -5.03 -2.94
N MET A 31 6.33 -5.33 -2.35
CA MET A 31 7.49 -5.86 -3.08
C MET A 31 7.25 -7.27 -3.63
N PHE A 32 6.57 -8.12 -2.86
CA PHE A 32 6.37 -9.53 -3.23
C PHE A 32 4.98 -9.83 -3.82
N GLY A 33 3.94 -9.19 -3.26
CA GLY A 33 2.55 -9.42 -3.66
C GLY A 33 2.01 -8.41 -4.66
N GLY A 34 2.47 -7.16 -4.60
CA GLY A 34 2.02 -6.05 -5.44
C GLY A 34 1.09 -5.07 -4.70
N ALA A 35 0.66 -4.03 -5.41
CA ALA A 35 -0.15 -2.94 -4.86
C ALA A 35 -1.53 -3.41 -4.36
N TRP A 36 -2.12 -4.40 -5.02
CA TRP A 36 -3.43 -4.96 -4.63
C TRP A 36 -3.44 -5.56 -3.22
N LEU A 37 -2.29 -6.08 -2.76
CA LEU A 37 -2.15 -6.64 -1.43
C LEU A 37 -1.77 -5.55 -0.43
N ALA A 38 -0.73 -4.78 -0.76
CA ALA A 38 -0.15 -3.81 0.15
C ALA A 38 -1.13 -2.70 0.54
N TRP A 39 -1.81 -2.09 -0.43
CA TRP A 39 -2.59 -0.89 -0.18
C TRP A 39 -3.84 -1.13 0.66
N PRO A 40 -4.69 -2.14 0.39
CA PRO A 40 -5.77 -2.47 1.31
C PRO A 40 -5.25 -2.85 2.69
N TRP A 41 -4.11 -3.54 2.77
CA TRP A 41 -3.52 -3.92 4.04
C TRP A 41 -3.02 -2.71 4.83
N PHE A 42 -2.38 -1.74 4.18
CA PHE A 42 -2.03 -0.45 4.79
C PHE A 42 -3.27 0.24 5.34
N VAL A 43 -4.35 0.34 4.56
CA VAL A 43 -5.61 0.95 5.02
C VAL A 43 -6.12 0.24 6.27
N VAL A 44 -6.29 -1.08 6.22
CA VAL A 44 -6.76 -1.88 7.37
C VAL A 44 -5.85 -1.69 8.59
N ASN A 45 -4.52 -1.69 8.40
CA ASN A 45 -3.57 -1.51 9.48
C ASN A 45 -3.67 -0.12 10.13
N GLY A 46 -3.87 0.94 9.33
CA GLY A 46 -4.06 2.30 9.84
C GLY A 46 -5.30 2.42 10.74
N PHE A 47 -6.39 1.76 10.35
CA PHE A 47 -7.60 1.67 11.19
C PHE A 47 -7.42 0.74 12.40
N ALA A 48 -6.66 -0.35 12.27
CA ALA A 48 -6.37 -1.28 13.35
C ALA A 48 -5.54 -0.64 14.47
N VAL A 49 -4.49 0.09 14.11
CA VAL A 49 -3.64 0.84 15.06
C VAL A 49 -4.40 2.03 15.66
N GLY A 50 -5.43 2.52 14.97
CA GLY A 50 -6.17 3.72 15.39
C GLY A 50 -5.41 5.00 15.06
N SER A 51 -4.68 5.03 13.94
CA SER A 51 -3.82 6.14 13.55
C SER A 51 -4.59 7.47 13.48
N PRO A 52 -4.07 8.56 14.05
CA PRO A 52 -4.66 9.89 13.92
C PRO A 52 -4.60 10.39 12.46
N THR A 53 -3.64 9.89 11.68
CA THR A 53 -3.46 10.26 10.27
C THR A 53 -4.16 9.32 9.27
N ARG A 54 -5.03 8.40 9.74
CA ARG A 54 -5.72 7.39 8.91
C ARG A 54 -6.39 7.93 7.64
N TRP A 55 -6.93 9.14 7.67
CA TRP A 55 -7.56 9.77 6.50
C TRP A 55 -6.53 10.27 5.49
N ARG A 56 -5.37 10.74 5.95
CA ARG A 56 -4.24 11.09 5.08
C ARG A 56 -3.65 9.83 4.46
N GLU A 57 -3.50 8.76 5.23
CA GLU A 57 -3.07 7.44 4.73
C GLU A 57 -4.02 6.92 3.64
N LEU A 58 -5.33 6.97 3.87
CA LEU A 58 -6.35 6.61 2.88
C LEU A 58 -6.26 7.49 1.63
N GLY A 59 -6.07 8.80 1.81
CA GLY A 59 -5.88 9.74 0.71
C GLY A 59 -4.67 9.39 -0.17
N TRP A 60 -3.53 9.03 0.44
CA TRP A 60 -2.35 8.55 -0.27
C TRP A 60 -2.61 7.24 -1.02
N VAL A 61 -3.31 6.29 -0.41
CA VAL A 61 -3.66 5.01 -1.07
C VAL A 61 -4.57 5.24 -2.27
N ILE A 62 -5.63 6.05 -2.12
CA ILE A 62 -6.54 6.40 -3.23
C ILE A 62 -5.77 7.16 -4.33
N GLY A 63 -4.94 8.13 -3.94
CA GLY A 63 -4.09 8.88 -4.87
C GLY A 63 -3.10 7.97 -5.61
N GLY A 64 -2.53 6.99 -4.91
CA GLY A 64 -1.65 5.99 -5.50
C GLY A 64 -2.35 5.14 -6.55
N PHE A 65 -3.58 4.71 -6.27
CA PHE A 65 -4.42 3.95 -7.19
C PHE A 65 -4.78 4.75 -8.44
N ILE A 66 -5.24 5.99 -8.24
CA ILE A 66 -5.58 6.89 -9.36
C ILE A 66 -4.33 7.17 -10.19
N GLY A 67 -3.21 7.53 -9.56
CA GLY A 67 -1.95 7.81 -10.25
C GLY A 67 -1.43 6.60 -11.04
N SER A 68 -1.52 5.39 -10.46
CA SER A 68 -1.12 4.16 -11.17
C SER A 68 -2.03 3.87 -12.36
N THR A 69 -3.33 4.13 -12.22
CA THR A 69 -4.30 3.96 -13.32
C THR A 69 -4.02 4.95 -14.45
N VAL A 70 -3.82 6.23 -14.11
CA VAL A 70 -3.49 7.28 -15.09
C VAL A 70 -2.21 6.94 -15.82
N LEU A 71 -1.14 6.59 -15.10
CA LEU A 71 0.14 6.22 -15.70
C LEU A 71 0.00 4.98 -16.61
N ALA A 72 -0.72 3.94 -16.18
CA ALA A 72 -0.92 2.74 -16.99
C ALA A 72 -1.71 3.04 -18.28
N VAL A 73 -2.75 3.88 -18.19
CA VAL A 73 -3.51 4.34 -19.36
C VAL A 73 -2.64 5.19 -20.29
N THR A 74 -1.84 6.11 -19.76
CA THR A 74 -0.92 6.92 -20.55
C THR A 74 0.08 6.04 -21.31
N ILE A 75 0.68 5.04 -20.66
CA ILE A 75 1.61 4.10 -21.30
C ILE A 75 0.88 3.33 -22.42
N PHE A 76 -0.33 2.85 -22.15
CA PHE A 76 -1.13 2.12 -23.15
C PHE A 76 -1.48 2.98 -24.37
N VAL A 77 -1.86 4.24 -24.15
CA VAL A 77 -2.15 5.21 -25.23
C VAL A 77 -0.89 5.53 -26.04
N LEU A 78 0.25 5.76 -25.38
CA LEU A 78 1.53 6.03 -26.05
C LEU A 78 2.04 4.83 -26.87
N TYR A 79 1.80 3.62 -26.38
CA TYR A 79 2.09 2.38 -27.10
C TYR A 79 1.21 2.24 -28.35
N ASN A 80 -0.11 2.41 -28.23
CA ASN A 80 -1.04 2.29 -29.36
C ASN A 80 -0.83 3.37 -30.44
N ASN A 81 -0.35 4.56 -30.06
CA ASN A 81 -0.01 5.63 -31.00
C ASN A 81 1.39 5.48 -31.61
N ASN A 82 2.08 4.36 -31.40
CA ASN A 82 3.44 4.08 -31.90
C ASN A 82 4.53 5.09 -31.45
N VAL A 83 4.25 5.90 -30.42
CA VAL A 83 5.23 6.84 -29.84
C VAL A 83 6.31 6.05 -29.09
N ILE A 84 5.90 5.00 -28.37
CA ILE A 84 6.78 4.08 -27.66
C ILE A 84 6.72 2.73 -28.37
N HIS A 85 7.77 2.40 -29.13
CA HIS A 85 7.83 1.19 -29.95
C HIS A 85 9.04 0.29 -29.64
N SER A 86 10.03 0.79 -28.88
CA SER A 86 11.19 -0.01 -28.48
C SER A 86 10.91 -0.76 -27.18
N ASP A 87 11.36 -2.01 -27.10
CA ASP A 87 11.23 -2.83 -25.88
C ASP A 87 11.86 -2.13 -24.67
N SER A 88 13.01 -1.46 -24.87
CA SER A 88 13.67 -0.71 -23.81
C SER A 88 12.83 0.48 -23.33
N SER A 89 12.16 1.20 -24.23
CA SER A 89 11.36 2.36 -23.83
C SER A 89 10.09 1.94 -23.08
N ILE A 90 9.51 0.78 -23.37
CA ILE A 90 8.42 0.20 -22.58
C ILE A 90 8.89 -0.18 -21.17
N GLN A 91 10.06 -0.80 -21.04
CA GLN A 91 10.63 -1.14 -19.73
C GLN A 91 10.88 0.10 -18.87
N TYR A 92 11.42 1.17 -19.43
CA TYR A 92 11.59 2.44 -18.72
C TYR A 92 10.24 3.07 -18.33
N ALA A 93 9.24 3.00 -19.20
CA ALA A 93 7.90 3.50 -18.89
C ALA A 93 7.26 2.74 -17.71
N ILE A 94 7.42 1.41 -17.66
CA ILE A 94 6.96 0.58 -16.54
C ILE A 94 7.73 0.91 -15.25
N LEU A 95 9.00 1.28 -15.33
CA LEU A 95 9.79 1.68 -14.17
C LEU A 95 9.17 2.91 -13.46
N VAL A 96 8.57 3.83 -14.21
CA VAL A 96 7.85 4.98 -13.63
C VAL A 96 6.67 4.53 -12.76
N LEU A 97 5.92 3.50 -13.18
CA LEU A 97 4.84 2.91 -12.36
C LEU A 97 5.39 2.32 -11.07
N LEU A 98 6.53 1.62 -11.13
CA LEU A 98 7.17 1.04 -9.96
C LEU A 98 7.60 2.12 -8.97
N VAL A 99 8.26 3.18 -9.45
CA VAL A 99 8.71 4.31 -8.61
C VAL A 99 7.52 4.99 -7.94
N TRP A 100 6.42 5.21 -8.68
CA TRP A 100 5.19 5.78 -8.14
C TRP A 100 4.63 4.94 -6.99
N LYS A 101 4.48 3.63 -7.19
CA LYS A 101 3.95 2.72 -6.15
C LYS A 101 4.82 2.67 -4.91
N ILE A 102 6.15 2.58 -5.08
CA ILE A 102 7.09 2.60 -3.96
C ILE A 102 7.00 3.94 -3.21
N THR A 103 6.91 5.06 -3.93
CA THR A 103 6.81 6.39 -3.33
C THR A 103 5.57 6.51 -2.45
N VAL A 104 4.42 6.08 -2.96
CA VAL A 104 3.15 6.10 -2.20
C VAL A 104 3.24 5.18 -0.99
N SER A 105 3.65 3.92 -1.18
CA SER A 105 3.71 2.95 -0.09
C SER A 105 4.73 3.31 0.99
N TYR A 106 5.87 3.89 0.62
CA TYR A 106 6.86 4.38 1.57
C TYR A 106 6.35 5.60 2.34
N THR A 107 5.60 6.49 1.68
CA THR A 107 4.94 7.62 2.34
C THR A 107 3.92 7.15 3.37
N VAL A 108 3.07 6.17 3.02
CA VAL A 108 2.11 5.58 3.97
C VAL A 108 2.82 4.83 5.10
N PHE A 109 3.88 4.08 4.79
CA PHE A 109 4.71 3.39 5.78
C PHE A 109 5.29 4.36 6.80
N THR A 110 5.89 5.47 6.36
CA THR A 110 6.50 6.45 7.28
C THR A 110 5.48 7.17 8.15
N LEU A 111 4.24 7.38 7.66
CA LEU A 111 3.14 7.88 8.47
C LEU A 111 2.71 6.86 9.54
N GLN A 112 2.58 5.58 9.18
CA GLN A 112 2.16 4.53 10.11
C GLN A 112 3.24 4.14 11.11
N ALA A 113 4.52 4.19 10.73
CA ALA A 113 5.64 3.77 11.57
C ALA A 113 5.69 4.56 12.89
N ARG A 114 5.47 5.88 12.84
CA ARG A 114 5.48 6.75 14.03
C ARG A 114 4.39 6.37 15.03
N THR A 115 3.16 6.24 14.54
CA THR A 115 2.01 5.82 15.36
C THR A 115 2.21 4.40 15.90
N PHE A 116 2.76 3.49 15.08
CA PHE A 116 2.99 2.11 15.44
C PHE A 116 4.06 1.97 16.54
N GLU A 117 5.15 2.72 16.46
CA GLU A 117 6.19 2.74 17.51
C GLU A 117 5.61 3.18 18.87
N LEU A 118 4.73 4.19 18.87
CA LEU A 118 4.00 4.59 20.08
C LEU A 118 3.04 3.50 20.54
N TYR A 119 2.34 2.82 19.63
CA TYR A 119 1.45 1.70 19.96
C TYR A 119 2.20 0.57 20.68
N GLU A 120 3.38 0.17 20.18
CA GLU A 120 4.24 -0.82 20.82
C GLU A 120 4.78 -0.32 22.17
N TYR A 121 5.19 0.95 22.24
CA TYR A 121 5.69 1.56 23.48
C TYR A 121 4.65 1.51 24.62
N TYR A 122 3.36 1.73 24.32
CA TYR A 122 2.27 1.61 25.29
C TYR A 122 1.80 0.16 25.54
N GLY A 123 2.53 -0.84 25.07
CA GLY A 123 2.25 -2.25 25.32
C GLY A 123 1.20 -2.87 24.38
N GLY A 124 0.96 -2.26 23.22
CA GLY A 124 0.08 -2.79 22.20
C GLY A 124 0.54 -4.16 21.69
N ILE A 125 -0.41 -5.06 21.43
CA ILE A 125 -0.13 -6.43 20.98
C ILE A 125 -0.08 -6.46 19.46
N VAL A 126 1.05 -6.87 18.90
CA VAL A 126 1.28 -6.89 17.45
C VAL A 126 1.24 -8.32 16.92
N ARG A 127 0.54 -8.53 15.80
CA ARG A 127 0.54 -9.79 15.06
C ARG A 127 1.68 -9.87 14.06
N ASN A 128 2.16 -11.10 13.87
CA ASN A 128 3.09 -11.41 12.80
C ASN A 128 2.34 -11.49 11.45
N GLY A 129 2.72 -10.65 10.49
CA GLY A 129 2.13 -10.60 9.15
C GLY A 129 2.63 -11.66 8.18
N ILE A 130 3.63 -12.47 8.55
CA ILE A 130 4.31 -13.40 7.63
C ILE A 130 3.36 -14.36 6.90
N TRP A 131 2.36 -14.90 7.60
CA TRP A 131 1.44 -15.86 7.01
C TRP A 131 0.53 -15.23 5.95
N VAL A 132 0.07 -14.01 6.20
CA VAL A 132 -0.72 -13.24 5.22
C VAL A 132 0.13 -12.94 4.00
N LEU A 133 1.39 -12.54 4.20
CA LEU A 133 2.34 -12.30 3.11
C LEU A 133 2.53 -13.55 2.24
N LEU A 134 2.89 -14.68 2.85
CA LEU A 134 3.16 -15.92 2.12
C LEU A 134 1.92 -16.41 1.35
N LEU A 135 0.76 -16.45 2.02
CA LEU A 135 -0.48 -16.90 1.38
C LEU A 135 -0.88 -15.98 0.22
N ALA A 136 -0.79 -14.67 0.41
CA ALA A 136 -1.17 -13.72 -0.63
C ALA A 136 -0.18 -13.71 -1.80
N THR A 137 1.12 -13.83 -1.56
CA THR A 137 2.13 -13.85 -2.61
C THR A 137 2.08 -15.13 -3.44
N PHE A 138 2.00 -16.31 -2.82
CA PHE A 138 2.07 -17.58 -3.56
C PHE A 138 0.73 -18.03 -4.12
N LEU A 139 -0.37 -17.82 -3.38
CA LEU A 139 -1.70 -18.28 -3.78
C LEU A 139 -2.54 -17.12 -4.34
N GLY A 140 -2.55 -15.98 -3.64
CA GLY A 140 -3.35 -14.82 -3.99
C GLY A 140 -2.97 -14.20 -5.32
N ARG A 141 -1.67 -14.01 -5.59
CA ARG A 141 -1.19 -13.36 -6.82
C ARG A 141 -1.66 -14.08 -8.08
N LYS A 142 -1.57 -15.41 -8.13
CA LYS A 142 -2.02 -16.18 -9.30
C LYS A 142 -3.52 -16.04 -9.50
N ALA A 143 -4.30 -16.20 -8.42
CA ALA A 143 -5.76 -16.08 -8.47
C ALA A 143 -6.22 -14.69 -8.91
N VAL A 144 -5.65 -13.63 -8.31
CA VAL A 144 -5.98 -12.23 -8.64
C VAL A 144 -5.62 -11.92 -10.09
N LEU A 145 -4.44 -12.33 -10.56
CA LEU A 145 -4.04 -12.08 -11.95
C LEU A 145 -4.88 -12.86 -12.98
N THR A 146 -5.36 -14.05 -12.64
CA THR A 146 -6.26 -14.82 -13.53
C THR A 146 -7.68 -14.25 -13.60
N LEU A 147 -8.13 -13.52 -12.57
CA LEU A 147 -9.47 -12.95 -12.51
C LEU A 147 -9.58 -11.59 -13.23
N LEU A 148 -8.45 -10.95 -13.57
CA LEU A 148 -8.44 -9.64 -14.21
C LEU A 148 -8.64 -9.77 -15.73
N PRO A 149 -9.75 -9.27 -16.29
CA PRO A 149 -10.08 -9.48 -17.71
C PRO A 149 -9.21 -8.68 -18.68
N PHE A 150 -8.49 -7.64 -18.21
CA PHE A 150 -7.66 -6.78 -19.07
C PHE A 150 -6.20 -6.73 -18.60
N LYS A 151 -5.26 -6.86 -19.54
CA LYS A 151 -3.81 -6.75 -19.30
C LYS A 151 -3.39 -5.44 -18.62
N LEU A 152 -4.16 -4.38 -18.79
CA LEU A 152 -3.91 -3.08 -18.16
C LEU A 152 -4.08 -3.13 -16.63
N TRP A 153 -5.05 -3.89 -16.12
CA TRP A 153 -5.24 -4.05 -14.68
C TRP A 153 -4.10 -4.79 -14.01
N ILE A 154 -3.43 -5.69 -14.74
CA ILE A 154 -2.22 -6.33 -14.25
C ILE A 154 -1.17 -5.26 -13.95
N LEU A 155 -0.92 -4.31 -14.84
CA LEU A 155 0.04 -3.22 -14.61
C LEU A 155 -0.32 -2.31 -13.44
N VAL A 156 -1.62 -2.04 -13.24
CA VAL A 156 -2.08 -1.21 -12.11
C VAL A 156 -1.91 -1.94 -10.77
N MET A 157 -2.23 -3.23 -10.72
CA MET A 157 -2.31 -4.01 -9.48
C MET A 157 -1.03 -4.75 -9.11
N SER A 158 -0.17 -5.06 -10.07
CA SER A 158 1.08 -5.82 -9.87
C SER A 158 2.14 -5.05 -9.11
#